data_AF-A0A9N7RIH1-F1
#
_entry.id   AF-A0A9N7RIH1-F1
#
_cell.length_a   1.000
_cell.length_b   1.000
_cell.length_c   1.000
_cell.angle_alpha   90.00
_cell.angle_beta   90.00
_cell.angle_gamma   90.00
#
_symmetry.space_group_name_H-M   'P 1'
#
loop_
_entity.id
_entity.type
_entity.pdbx_description
1 polymer ?
#
loop_
_entity_poly.entity_id
_entity_poly.type
_entity_poly.pdbx_seq_one_letter_code
_entity_poly.pdbx_strand_id
1 'polypeptide(L)'
;MAGKGKGPAIGIDLGTTYSCVGVWQHNRIEIIANDQGNRTTPSYVAFVDGERLIGEAAKNQAGVNPANTIFDAKRLIGRRYSDTTVQADIKLWPFKVVPGLTDKPMIVVSYKGEEKRFPPEEISSMVLTKMAAIADSFLGPTTVRDAVITVPAYFSDSQRQATKDAGAIAGLNVIRIINEPTAAAIAYGLDYKADASSWGEKKNVFVFDLGGGTCDVSLLTIDEGTFEVRATAGDTHLGGEDFDNRIVAHFAAEFERKYGKNLSKNPRALRRLRTAGERAKRILSTNTQTAVDIECLHEGIDFHSNITRARFEDLNMDLFKKCVEPVESCLRDAGVDKTVIHEVVLVGGSTRIPKVQQMLQFIFEGKELCRSINPDEAVAYGAAVQAAVLSGIKDNKVRDLVLLDVTPLSLGIDSLGDVMSFVVPRNTTIPTHKQHTFTTVCDDQTSVQFLVYEGERARSKDNNLLGKFTLDGVQPAPRAIPKLDVCFKIDVNGILSVSAKERSTGNTNGITITNEEGRLSKEEIDRIICDAARYRAEDEEFARRAKARSSLENYAYNVRNTVRAAIGLAAADRTMVEDAAVSIIEWVGENWMKASVDEFNLKRRELERICSPIIKVDH
;
A
#
# COMPACT_ATOMS: atom_id res chain seq x y z
N MET A 1 24.76 12.59 17.78
CA MET A 1 24.40 12.68 19.21
C MET A 1 23.23 11.74 19.46
N ALA A 2 23.33 10.95 20.54
CA ALA A 2 22.54 9.75 20.79
C ALA A 2 21.11 10.02 21.28
N GLY A 3 20.13 9.23 20.80
CA GLY A 3 18.80 9.06 21.40
C GLY A 3 17.59 9.21 20.45
N LYS A 4 17.37 8.28 19.49
CA LYS A 4 16.07 8.08 18.80
C LYS A 4 15.82 6.57 18.61
N GLY A 5 14.62 6.08 18.98
CA GLY A 5 14.05 4.78 18.60
C GLY A 5 14.71 3.49 19.15
N LYS A 6 14.54 3.15 20.44
CA LYS A 6 15.07 1.90 21.04
C LYS A 6 14.35 0.59 20.60
N GLY A 7 13.53 0.60 19.56
CA GLY A 7 12.78 -0.58 19.07
C GLY A 7 13.31 -1.09 17.72
N PRO A 8 13.05 -2.35 17.34
CA PRO A 8 13.41 -2.86 16.02
C PRO A 8 12.64 -2.09 14.92
N ALA A 9 13.31 -1.84 13.79
CA ALA A 9 12.64 -1.30 12.61
C ALA A 9 11.99 -2.41 11.80
N ILE A 10 10.87 -2.08 11.16
CA ILE A 10 10.11 -3.03 10.32
C ILE A 10 10.16 -2.63 8.86
N GLY A 11 10.02 -3.61 7.97
CA GLY A 11 9.75 -3.41 6.56
C GLY A 11 8.27 -3.62 6.28
N ILE A 12 7.62 -2.65 5.66
CA ILE A 12 6.22 -2.76 5.28
C ILE A 12 6.11 -2.68 3.76
N ASP A 13 5.58 -3.74 3.17
CA ASP A 13 5.00 -3.68 1.85
C ASP A 13 3.57 -3.12 1.93
N LEU A 14 3.37 -1.89 1.45
CA LEU A 14 2.07 -1.25 1.39
C LEU A 14 1.49 -1.47 -0.01
N GLY A 15 0.92 -2.63 -0.31
CA GLY A 15 0.39 -2.94 -1.64
C GLY A 15 -1.02 -2.40 -1.88
N THR A 16 -1.44 -2.37 -3.16
CA THR A 16 -2.78 -1.90 -3.56
C THR A 16 -3.89 -2.76 -2.97
N THR A 17 -3.73 -4.08 -3.04
CA THR A 17 -4.77 -5.04 -2.61
C THR A 17 -4.43 -5.71 -1.28
N TYR A 18 -3.13 -5.95 -1.03
CA TYR A 18 -2.63 -6.59 0.18
C TYR A 18 -1.37 -5.87 0.64
N SER A 19 -1.20 -5.78 1.96
CA SER A 19 0.00 -5.31 2.62
C SER A 19 0.65 -6.45 3.41
N CYS A 20 1.96 -6.38 3.57
CA CYS A 20 2.76 -7.38 4.27
C CYS A 20 3.79 -6.69 5.15
N VAL A 21 4.12 -7.28 6.31
CA VAL A 21 5.09 -6.70 7.26
C VAL A 21 6.13 -7.75 7.65
N GLY A 22 7.39 -7.33 7.64
CA GLY A 22 8.53 -8.14 8.03
C GLY A 22 9.42 -7.44 9.05
N VAL A 23 10.16 -8.22 9.83
CA VAL A 23 11.13 -7.74 10.81
C VAL A 23 12.37 -8.61 10.83
N TRP A 24 13.52 -8.03 11.15
CA TRP A 24 14.72 -8.81 11.45
C TRP A 24 14.69 -9.32 12.89
N GLN A 25 14.66 -10.64 13.07
CA GLN A 25 14.70 -11.28 14.38
C GLN A 25 15.51 -12.57 14.32
N HIS A 26 16.27 -12.88 15.37
CA HIS A 26 17.05 -14.12 15.45
C HIS A 26 17.98 -14.37 14.24
N ASN A 27 18.62 -13.31 13.73
CA ASN A 27 19.54 -13.33 12.57
C ASN A 27 18.91 -13.83 11.25
N ARG A 28 17.59 -13.62 11.11
CA ARG A 28 16.85 -13.83 9.87
C ARG A 28 15.70 -12.83 9.75
N ILE A 29 15.10 -12.77 8.57
CA ILE A 29 13.86 -12.04 8.36
C ILE A 29 12.69 -12.94 8.73
N GLU A 30 11.76 -12.39 9.50
CA GLU A 30 10.47 -12.99 9.83
C GLU A 30 9.37 -12.18 9.15
N ILE A 31 8.59 -12.85 8.29
CA ILE A 31 7.33 -12.29 7.78
C ILE A 31 6.24 -12.60 8.78
N ILE A 32 5.60 -11.55 9.29
CA ILE A 32 4.74 -11.66 10.47
C ILE A 32 3.31 -11.97 10.02
N ALA A 33 2.75 -13.04 10.58
CA ALA A 33 1.32 -13.34 10.40
C ALA A 33 0.45 -12.39 11.24
N ASN A 34 -0.69 -11.97 10.69
CA ASN A 34 -1.68 -11.19 11.40
C ASN A 34 -2.47 -12.04 12.42
N ASP A 35 -3.43 -11.40 13.08
CA ASP A 35 -4.34 -12.00 14.08
C ASP A 35 -5.21 -13.16 13.56
N GLN A 36 -5.32 -13.32 12.23
CA GLN A 36 -6.00 -14.45 11.58
C GLN A 36 -5.03 -15.52 11.06
N GLY A 37 -3.72 -15.39 11.32
CA GLY A 37 -2.70 -16.32 10.86
C GLY A 37 -2.25 -16.10 9.41
N ASN A 38 -2.70 -15.02 8.74
CA ASN A 38 -2.32 -14.71 7.36
C ASN A 38 -1.09 -13.81 7.33
N ARG A 39 -0.11 -14.10 6.46
CA ARG A 39 1.11 -13.29 6.28
C ARG A 39 0.89 -12.00 5.49
N THR A 40 -0.21 -11.94 4.75
CA THR A 40 -0.65 -10.74 4.03
C THR A 40 -1.99 -10.28 4.59
N THR A 41 -2.20 -8.97 4.67
CA THR A 41 -3.45 -8.38 5.14
C THR A 41 -4.07 -7.55 4.03
N PRO A 42 -5.37 -7.69 3.71
CA PRO A 42 -6.01 -6.86 2.69
C PRO A 42 -5.87 -5.36 2.98
N SER A 43 -5.60 -4.56 1.96
CA SER A 43 -5.53 -3.09 2.04
C SER A 43 -6.94 -2.48 2.02
N TYR A 44 -7.76 -2.89 3.00
CA TYR A 44 -9.17 -2.52 3.14
C TYR A 44 -9.39 -1.79 4.46
N VAL A 45 -10.19 -0.73 4.42
CA VAL A 45 -10.64 0.03 5.59
C VAL A 45 -12.15 0.20 5.49
N ALA A 46 -12.89 -0.17 6.53
CA ALA A 46 -14.33 0.01 6.58
C ALA A 46 -14.74 0.81 7.81
N PHE A 47 -15.68 1.72 7.61
CA PHE A 47 -16.29 2.51 8.68
C PHE A 47 -17.66 1.93 8.99
N VAL A 48 -17.84 1.47 10.23
CA VAL A 48 -19.12 0.99 10.77
C VAL A 48 -19.50 1.86 11.97
N ASP A 49 -20.74 1.73 12.45
CA ASP A 49 -21.24 2.57 13.55
C ASP A 49 -20.44 2.37 14.84
N GLY A 50 -19.46 3.24 15.07
CA GLY A 50 -18.62 3.29 16.27
C GLY A 50 -17.28 2.54 16.19
N GLU A 51 -16.93 1.93 15.06
CA GLU A 51 -15.68 1.18 14.90
C GLU A 51 -15.10 1.34 13.49
N ARG A 52 -13.77 1.26 13.37
CA ARG A 52 -13.07 1.13 12.09
C ARG A 52 -12.50 -0.27 11.95
N LEU A 53 -12.90 -0.96 10.89
CA LEU A 53 -12.39 -2.27 10.56
C LEU A 53 -11.26 -2.11 9.55
N ILE A 54 -10.18 -2.88 9.70
CA ILE A 54 -9.02 -2.85 8.81
C ILE A 54 -8.62 -4.30 8.47
N GLY A 55 -8.28 -4.57 7.21
CA GLY A 55 -7.86 -5.90 6.77
C GLY A 55 -9.04 -6.82 6.43
N GLU A 56 -8.96 -8.09 6.83
CA GLU A 56 -9.96 -9.11 6.53
C GLU A 56 -11.35 -8.74 7.04
N ALA A 57 -11.44 -8.16 8.24
CA ALA A 57 -12.71 -7.70 8.81
C ALA A 57 -13.41 -6.70 7.89
N ALA A 58 -12.68 -5.74 7.33
CA ALA A 58 -13.21 -4.79 6.35
C ALA A 58 -13.56 -5.47 5.02
N LYS A 59 -12.69 -6.35 4.51
CA LYS A 59 -12.92 -7.08 3.24
C LYS A 59 -14.20 -7.94 3.30
N ASN A 60 -14.43 -8.63 4.41
CA ASN A 60 -15.55 -9.56 4.59
C ASN A 60 -16.92 -8.86 4.57
N GLN A 61 -17.02 -7.65 5.12
CA GLN A 61 -18.28 -6.89 5.15
C GLN A 61 -18.51 -5.98 3.92
N ALA A 62 -17.57 -5.95 2.97
CA ALA A 62 -17.65 -5.08 1.78
C ALA A 62 -18.93 -5.29 0.94
N GLY A 63 -19.51 -6.49 0.96
CA GLY A 63 -20.77 -6.78 0.26
C GLY A 63 -22.02 -6.22 0.97
N VAL A 64 -21.94 -5.93 2.27
CA VAL A 64 -23.04 -5.40 3.08
C VAL A 64 -22.96 -3.88 3.19
N ASN A 65 -21.74 -3.34 3.31
CA ASN A 65 -21.47 -1.91 3.49
C ASN A 65 -20.56 -1.33 2.39
N PRO A 66 -20.94 -1.44 1.10
CA PRO A 66 -20.03 -1.12 0.00
C PRO A 66 -19.65 0.37 -0.06
N ALA A 67 -20.53 1.28 0.38
CA ALA A 67 -20.28 2.73 0.32
C ALA A 67 -19.26 3.23 1.35
N ASN A 68 -19.09 2.53 2.48
CA ASN A 68 -18.16 2.90 3.54
C ASN A 68 -16.99 1.92 3.68
N THR A 69 -16.77 1.07 2.67
CA THR A 69 -15.64 0.14 2.61
C THR A 69 -14.69 0.56 1.51
N ILE A 70 -13.54 1.06 1.93
CA ILE A 70 -12.53 1.65 1.07
C ILE A 70 -11.46 0.61 0.77
N PHE A 71 -11.08 0.53 -0.50
CA PHE A 71 -10.01 -0.30 -1.04
C PHE A 71 -9.38 0.45 -2.22
N ASP A 72 -8.26 -0.04 -2.75
CA ASP A 72 -7.50 0.59 -3.84
C ASP A 72 -7.06 2.05 -3.56
N ALA A 73 -6.97 2.46 -2.29
CA ALA A 73 -6.55 3.81 -1.92
C ALA A 73 -5.15 4.17 -2.50
N LYS A 74 -4.29 3.18 -2.72
CA LYS A 74 -2.99 3.33 -3.37
C LYS A 74 -3.09 3.79 -4.85
N ARG A 75 -4.23 3.59 -5.53
CA ARG A 75 -4.48 4.16 -6.86
C ARG A 75 -4.86 5.64 -6.82
N LEU A 76 -5.26 6.17 -5.65
CA LEU A 76 -5.61 7.57 -5.43
C LEU A 76 -4.47 8.40 -4.81
N ILE A 77 -3.61 7.77 -4.02
CA ILE A 77 -2.57 8.46 -3.25
C ILE A 77 -1.66 9.29 -4.17
N GLY A 78 -1.42 10.55 -3.81
CA GLY A 78 -0.56 11.48 -4.55
C GLY A 78 -1.05 11.91 -5.95
N ARG A 79 -2.28 11.56 -6.34
CA ARG A 79 -2.92 11.98 -7.61
C ARG A 79 -3.85 13.17 -7.42
N ARG A 80 -4.25 13.77 -8.53
CA ARG A 80 -5.30 14.79 -8.58
C ARG A 80 -6.66 14.16 -8.90
N TYR A 81 -7.73 14.73 -8.37
CA TYR A 81 -9.09 14.34 -8.65
C TYR A 81 -9.39 14.44 -10.15
N SER A 82 -8.89 15.47 -10.83
CA SER A 82 -9.09 15.65 -12.27
C SER A 82 -8.28 14.71 -13.17
N ASP A 83 -7.34 13.91 -12.62
CA ASP A 83 -6.54 12.98 -13.43
C ASP A 83 -7.46 11.97 -14.14
N THR A 84 -7.17 11.68 -15.41
CA THR A 84 -8.02 10.83 -16.25
C THR A 84 -8.16 9.40 -15.71
N THR A 85 -7.09 8.86 -15.12
CA THR A 85 -7.10 7.55 -14.45
C THR A 85 -7.98 7.55 -13.21
N VAL A 86 -7.94 8.60 -12.40
CA VAL A 86 -8.81 8.77 -11.22
C VAL A 86 -10.27 8.86 -11.64
N GLN A 87 -10.59 9.67 -12.65
CA GLN A 87 -11.96 9.78 -13.18
C GLN A 87 -12.48 8.48 -13.78
N ALA A 88 -11.62 7.63 -14.32
CA ALA A 88 -12.00 6.31 -14.79
C ALA A 88 -12.32 5.36 -13.63
N ASP A 89 -11.48 5.34 -12.59
CA ASP A 89 -11.66 4.46 -11.43
C ASP A 89 -12.86 4.84 -10.56
N ILE A 90 -13.16 6.12 -10.40
CA ILE A 90 -14.33 6.59 -9.62
C ILE A 90 -15.64 5.97 -10.12
N LYS A 91 -15.72 5.63 -11.41
CA LYS A 91 -16.89 4.98 -12.01
C LYS A 91 -17.03 3.51 -11.62
N LEU A 92 -15.96 2.90 -11.11
CA LEU A 92 -15.86 1.49 -10.77
C LEU A 92 -15.99 1.23 -9.26
N TRP A 93 -15.75 2.26 -8.44
CA TRP A 93 -15.81 2.15 -6.99
C TRP A 93 -17.23 2.35 -6.44
N PRO A 94 -17.59 1.60 -5.37
CA PRO A 94 -18.87 1.79 -4.70
C PRO A 94 -18.88 2.96 -3.71
N PHE A 95 -17.72 3.43 -3.29
CA PHE A 95 -17.56 4.57 -2.39
C PHE A 95 -17.40 5.87 -3.19
N LYS A 96 -17.79 6.99 -2.58
CA LYS A 96 -17.79 8.29 -3.23
C LYS A 96 -16.43 8.98 -3.07
N VAL A 97 -15.93 9.55 -4.16
CA VAL A 97 -14.74 10.42 -4.16
C VAL A 97 -15.16 11.79 -4.67
N VAL A 98 -14.72 12.86 -4.00
CA VAL A 98 -15.03 14.26 -4.36
C VAL A 98 -13.75 15.08 -4.45
N PRO A 99 -13.73 16.20 -5.20
CA PRO A 99 -12.59 17.10 -5.17
C PRO A 99 -12.52 17.81 -3.83
N GLY A 100 -11.33 17.84 -3.25
CA GLY A 100 -10.97 18.62 -2.07
C GLY A 100 -10.29 19.92 -2.43
N LEU A 101 -9.58 20.50 -1.46
CA LEU A 101 -8.69 21.63 -1.71
C LEU A 101 -7.61 21.21 -2.71
N THR A 102 -7.21 22.15 -3.56
CA THR A 102 -6.17 21.99 -4.58
C THR A 102 -6.34 20.75 -5.48
N ASP A 103 -7.59 20.39 -5.78
CA ASP A 103 -7.95 19.25 -6.64
C ASP A 103 -7.47 17.90 -6.08
N LYS A 104 -7.26 17.77 -4.77
CA LYS A 104 -6.97 16.49 -4.13
C LYS A 104 -8.21 15.59 -4.12
N PRO A 105 -8.14 14.29 -4.48
CA PRO A 105 -9.28 13.39 -4.33
C PRO A 105 -9.54 13.12 -2.84
N MET A 106 -10.79 13.30 -2.41
CA MET A 106 -11.23 13.07 -1.03
C MET A 106 -12.26 11.95 -0.99
N ILE A 107 -12.00 10.93 -0.17
CA ILE A 107 -12.87 9.76 -0.02
C ILE A 107 -13.96 10.09 1.02
N VAL A 108 -15.22 9.94 0.63
CA VAL A 108 -16.38 10.31 1.45
C VAL A 108 -16.99 9.06 2.06
N VAL A 109 -17.13 9.05 3.39
CA VAL A 109 -17.79 7.97 4.14
C VAL A 109 -18.76 8.54 5.16
N SER A 110 -19.77 7.77 5.54
CA SER A 110 -20.60 8.04 6.70
C SER A 110 -20.00 7.29 7.90
N TYR A 111 -19.62 8.02 8.94
CA TYR A 111 -19.05 7.46 10.15
C TYR A 111 -19.62 8.18 11.38
N LYS A 112 -20.25 7.42 12.29
CA LYS A 112 -20.92 7.94 13.49
C LYS A 112 -22.04 8.97 13.19
N GLY A 113 -22.81 8.72 12.13
CA GLY A 113 -23.90 9.60 11.70
C GLY A 113 -23.46 10.89 11.00
N GLU A 114 -22.17 11.08 10.78
CA GLU A 114 -21.60 12.25 10.10
C GLU A 114 -20.96 11.87 8.77
N GLU A 115 -21.03 12.76 7.77
CA GLU A 115 -20.22 12.64 6.55
C GLU A 115 -18.79 13.07 6.88
N LYS A 116 -17.83 12.17 6.67
CA LYS A 116 -16.39 12.45 6.80
C LYS A 116 -15.70 12.34 5.46
N ARG A 117 -14.65 13.14 5.30
CA ARG A 117 -13.83 13.21 4.09
C ARG A 117 -12.39 12.91 4.45
N PHE A 118 -11.86 11.84 3.89
CA PHE A 118 -10.52 11.37 4.16
C PHE A 118 -9.64 11.52 2.92
N PRO A 119 -8.43 12.11 3.05
CA PRO A 119 -7.45 12.03 1.99
C PRO A 119 -6.92 10.58 1.89
N PRO A 120 -6.44 10.13 0.71
CA PRO A 120 -5.92 8.78 0.52
C PRO A 120 -4.76 8.42 1.47
N GLU A 121 -3.97 9.43 1.87
CA GLU A 121 -2.88 9.32 2.85
C GLU A 121 -3.40 8.86 4.21
N GLU A 122 -4.57 9.35 4.64
CA GLU A 122 -5.18 8.96 5.92
C GLU A 122 -5.79 7.56 5.85
N ILE A 123 -6.36 7.14 4.71
CA ILE A 123 -6.81 5.74 4.55
C ILE A 123 -5.60 4.80 4.55
N SER A 124 -4.52 5.17 3.87
CA SER A 124 -3.30 4.36 3.81
C SER A 124 -2.59 4.29 5.18
N SER A 125 -2.64 5.36 5.97
CA SER A 125 -2.10 5.38 7.33
C SER A 125 -2.82 4.42 8.27
N MET A 126 -4.13 4.19 8.08
CA MET A 126 -4.89 3.19 8.83
C MET A 126 -4.36 1.77 8.53
N VAL A 127 -4.09 1.46 7.26
CA VAL A 127 -3.47 0.18 6.87
C VAL A 127 -2.07 0.03 7.48
N LEU A 128 -1.24 1.08 7.41
CA LEU A 128 0.10 1.12 8.03
C LEU A 128 0.03 0.94 9.55
N THR A 129 -0.96 1.54 10.20
CA THR A 129 -1.21 1.38 11.64
C THR A 129 -1.52 -0.08 11.99
N LYS A 130 -2.34 -0.77 11.17
CA LYS A 130 -2.58 -2.21 11.35
C LYS A 130 -1.31 -3.03 11.16
N MET A 131 -0.46 -2.69 10.19
CA MET A 131 0.82 -3.39 9.97
C MET A 131 1.77 -3.22 11.16
N ALA A 132 1.86 -2.00 11.70
CA ALA A 132 2.62 -1.71 12.91
C ALA A 132 2.06 -2.48 14.12
N ALA A 133 0.74 -2.53 14.31
CA ALA A 133 0.10 -3.27 15.40
C ALA A 133 0.34 -4.79 15.32
N ILE A 134 0.39 -5.36 14.11
CA ILE A 134 0.76 -6.77 13.89
C ILE A 134 2.20 -7.00 14.36
N ALA A 135 3.13 -6.11 13.98
CA ALA A 135 4.52 -6.21 14.41
C ALA A 135 4.69 -6.02 15.92
N ASP A 136 4.02 -5.04 16.52
CA ASP A 136 4.01 -4.82 17.99
C ASP A 136 3.55 -6.08 18.72
N SER A 137 2.45 -6.70 18.26
CA SER A 137 1.90 -7.92 18.87
C SER A 137 2.88 -9.09 18.81
N PHE A 138 3.63 -9.21 17.71
CA PHE A 138 4.64 -10.26 17.53
C PHE A 138 5.91 -10.02 18.36
N LEU A 139 6.34 -8.77 18.49
CA LEU A 139 7.56 -8.37 19.22
C LEU A 139 7.33 -8.22 20.73
N GLY A 140 6.08 -8.23 21.19
CA GLY A 140 5.70 -8.14 22.60
C GLY A 140 5.80 -6.71 23.14
N PRO A 141 6.49 -6.47 24.28
CA PRO A 141 6.47 -5.16 24.96
C PRO A 141 7.23 -4.04 24.22
N THR A 142 7.76 -4.30 23.03
CA THR A 142 8.55 -3.32 22.27
C THR A 142 7.69 -2.66 21.21
N THR A 143 7.47 -1.35 21.36
CA THR A 143 6.76 -0.56 20.34
C THR A 143 7.67 -0.29 19.15
N VAL A 144 7.21 -0.68 17.97
CA VAL A 144 7.81 -0.33 16.69
C VAL A 144 7.59 1.15 16.40
N ARG A 145 8.65 1.83 15.99
CA ARG A 145 8.58 3.27 15.63
C ARG A 145 9.23 3.58 14.31
N ASP A 146 10.23 2.83 13.89
CA ASP A 146 10.96 3.06 12.65
C ASP A 146 10.49 2.07 11.58
N ALA A 147 10.24 2.56 10.37
CA ALA A 147 9.76 1.73 9.27
C ALA A 147 10.42 2.10 7.94
N VAL A 148 10.69 1.07 7.14
CA VAL A 148 10.90 1.19 5.69
C VAL A 148 9.60 0.84 5.01
N ILE A 149 9.09 1.73 4.15
CA ILE A 149 7.83 1.55 3.44
C ILE A 149 8.09 1.45 1.95
N THR A 150 7.45 0.51 1.27
CA THR A 150 7.62 0.28 -0.16
C THR A 150 6.73 1.19 -1.01
N VAL A 151 7.19 1.49 -2.22
CA VAL A 151 6.43 2.14 -3.29
C VAL A 151 6.75 1.51 -4.64
N PRO A 152 5.83 1.55 -5.62
CA PRO A 152 6.12 1.18 -7.01
C PRO A 152 7.33 1.97 -7.52
N ALA A 153 8.19 1.33 -8.32
CA ALA A 153 9.39 1.99 -8.83
C ALA A 153 9.02 3.22 -9.67
N TYR A 154 7.93 3.15 -10.42
CA TYR A 154 7.45 4.22 -11.29
C TYR A 154 6.57 5.28 -10.60
N PHE A 155 6.48 5.29 -9.26
CA PHE A 155 5.80 6.36 -8.51
C PHE A 155 6.46 7.72 -8.72
N SER A 156 5.60 8.74 -8.91
CA SER A 156 5.99 10.14 -8.96
C SER A 156 6.51 10.68 -7.64
N ASP A 157 7.09 11.88 -7.69
CA ASP A 157 7.47 12.63 -6.49
C ASP A 157 6.26 12.86 -5.54
N SER A 158 5.07 13.19 -6.09
CA SER A 158 3.86 13.40 -5.28
C SER A 158 3.38 12.12 -4.58
N GLN A 159 3.43 10.98 -5.26
CA GLN A 159 3.02 9.70 -4.70
C GLN A 159 4.00 9.19 -3.63
N ARG A 160 5.31 9.39 -3.83
CA ARG A 160 6.35 9.08 -2.84
C ARG A 160 6.17 9.90 -1.57
N GLN A 161 5.98 11.21 -1.71
CA GLN A 161 5.76 12.10 -0.57
C GLN A 161 4.46 11.74 0.16
N ALA A 162 3.35 11.54 -0.55
CA ALA A 162 2.07 11.18 0.06
C ALA A 162 2.13 9.83 0.81
N THR A 163 2.90 8.86 0.32
CA THR A 163 3.13 7.59 1.03
C THR A 163 3.97 7.78 2.29
N LYS A 164 4.99 8.65 2.23
CA LYS A 164 5.79 9.02 3.41
C LYS A 164 4.94 9.73 4.46
N ASP A 165 4.05 10.62 4.03
CA ASP A 165 3.10 11.34 4.89
C ASP A 165 2.11 10.37 5.53
N ALA A 166 1.61 9.36 4.79
CA ALA A 166 0.78 8.29 5.36
C ALA A 166 1.51 7.53 6.49
N GLY A 167 2.81 7.28 6.33
CA GLY A 167 3.65 6.70 7.39
C GLY A 167 3.75 7.60 8.61
N ALA A 168 3.98 8.90 8.42
CA ALA A 168 4.01 9.88 9.51
C ALA A 168 2.66 9.95 10.25
N ILE A 169 1.54 9.96 9.53
CA ILE A 169 0.19 9.93 10.09
C ILE A 169 -0.06 8.66 10.92
N ALA A 170 0.49 7.53 10.49
CA ALA A 170 0.43 6.26 11.23
C ALA A 170 1.30 6.26 12.51
N GLY A 171 2.02 7.35 12.79
CA GLY A 171 2.95 7.45 13.92
C GLY A 171 4.29 6.73 13.68
N LEU A 172 4.61 6.40 12.43
CA LEU A 172 5.87 5.76 12.05
C LEU A 172 6.89 6.81 11.60
N ASN A 173 8.11 6.68 12.07
CA ASN A 173 9.26 7.35 11.52
C ASN A 173 9.72 6.59 10.26
N VAL A 174 9.38 7.12 9.09
CA VAL A 174 9.75 6.53 7.80
C VAL A 174 11.23 6.80 7.53
N ILE A 175 12.09 5.84 7.85
CA ILE A 175 13.55 5.96 7.70
C ILE A 175 14.01 5.79 6.24
N ARG A 176 13.20 5.12 5.41
CA ARG A 176 13.43 4.97 3.98
C ARG A 176 12.13 4.68 3.24
N ILE A 177 11.96 5.29 2.07
CA ILE A 177 11.08 4.78 1.02
C ILE A 177 11.92 3.92 0.08
N ILE A 178 11.50 2.69 -0.19
CA ILE A 178 12.19 1.76 -1.08
C ILE A 178 11.31 1.36 -2.26
N ASN A 179 11.89 1.22 -3.44
CA ASN A 179 11.17 0.74 -4.62
C ASN A 179 10.85 -0.76 -4.48
N GLU A 180 9.65 -1.18 -4.86
CA GLU A 180 9.18 -2.57 -4.75
C GLU A 180 10.08 -3.57 -5.50
N PRO A 181 10.44 -3.35 -6.78
CA PRO A 181 11.37 -4.23 -7.49
C PRO A 181 12.77 -4.27 -6.86
N THR A 182 13.23 -3.16 -6.28
CA THR A 182 14.51 -3.08 -5.57
C THR A 182 14.48 -3.92 -4.29
N ALA A 183 13.39 -3.84 -3.51
CA ALA A 183 13.20 -4.68 -2.33
C ALA A 183 13.13 -6.17 -2.71
N ALA A 184 12.40 -6.52 -3.77
CA ALA A 184 12.36 -7.88 -4.27
C ALA A 184 13.74 -8.40 -4.71
N ALA A 185 14.55 -7.57 -5.35
CA ALA A 185 15.92 -7.92 -5.73
C ALA A 185 16.81 -8.18 -4.51
N ILE A 186 16.65 -7.39 -3.43
CA ILE A 186 17.34 -7.62 -2.16
C ILE A 186 16.95 -8.99 -1.57
N ALA A 187 15.65 -9.33 -1.58
CA ALA A 187 15.18 -10.63 -1.09
C ALA A 187 15.81 -11.78 -1.89
N TYR A 188 15.81 -11.68 -3.22
CA TYR A 188 16.48 -12.64 -4.11
C TYR A 188 17.99 -12.74 -3.84
N GLY A 189 18.68 -11.61 -3.75
CA GLY A 189 20.14 -11.56 -3.64
C GLY A 189 20.68 -12.05 -2.29
N LEU A 190 19.88 -11.99 -1.22
CA LEU A 190 20.29 -12.53 0.09
C LEU A 190 20.23 -14.06 0.14
N ASP A 191 19.22 -14.68 -0.47
CA ASP A 191 19.14 -16.14 -0.58
C ASP A 191 20.28 -16.65 -1.46
N TYR A 192 20.66 -15.88 -2.50
CA TYR A 192 21.84 -16.17 -3.31
C TYR A 192 23.17 -16.11 -2.53
N LYS A 193 23.30 -15.23 -1.52
CA LYS A 193 24.48 -15.21 -0.65
C LYS A 193 24.64 -16.48 0.20
N ALA A 194 23.58 -17.26 0.40
CA ALA A 194 23.66 -18.51 1.16
C ALA A 194 24.35 -19.65 0.36
N ASP A 195 24.40 -19.53 -0.97
CA ASP A 195 25.13 -20.47 -1.84
C ASP A 195 26.56 -19.96 -2.10
N ALA A 196 27.49 -20.37 -1.24
CA ALA A 196 28.89 -19.94 -1.26
C ALA A 196 29.64 -20.30 -2.57
N SER A 197 29.09 -21.19 -3.41
CA SER A 197 29.71 -21.59 -4.68
C SER A 197 29.54 -20.57 -5.81
N SER A 198 28.58 -19.63 -5.64
CA SER A 198 28.18 -18.65 -6.65
C SER A 198 28.53 -17.20 -6.25
N TRP A 199 29.15 -17.04 -5.08
CA TRP A 199 29.46 -15.75 -4.47
C TRP A 199 30.70 -15.15 -5.13
N GLY A 200 30.50 -14.17 -6.03
CA GLY A 200 31.58 -13.43 -6.70
C GLY A 200 31.35 -13.13 -8.19
N GLU A 201 30.33 -13.72 -8.82
CA GLU A 201 29.98 -13.38 -10.20
C GLU A 201 28.90 -12.31 -10.27
N LYS A 202 29.21 -11.22 -10.99
CA LYS A 202 28.28 -10.14 -11.32
C LYS A 202 27.07 -10.69 -12.09
N LYS A 203 25.87 -10.49 -11.56
CA LYS A 203 24.61 -10.94 -12.19
C LYS A 203 23.71 -9.78 -12.58
N ASN A 204 23.15 -9.88 -13.78
CA ASN A 204 22.05 -9.01 -14.20
C ASN A 204 20.72 -9.72 -13.92
N VAL A 205 19.95 -9.15 -13.00
CA VAL A 205 18.66 -9.68 -12.54
C VAL A 205 17.56 -8.75 -13.04
N PHE A 206 16.62 -9.30 -13.79
CA PHE A 206 15.45 -8.58 -14.25
C PHE A 206 14.27 -8.90 -13.33
N VAL A 207 13.77 -7.90 -12.61
CA VAL A 207 12.59 -8.04 -11.75
C VAL A 207 11.36 -7.58 -12.52
N PHE A 208 10.36 -8.45 -12.60
CA PHE A 208 9.05 -8.18 -13.14
C PHE A 208 8.00 -8.25 -12.02
N ASP A 209 7.49 -7.10 -11.63
CA ASP A 209 6.49 -6.95 -10.57
C ASP A 209 5.12 -6.63 -11.16
N LEU A 210 4.17 -7.56 -11.05
CA LEU A 210 2.78 -7.34 -11.46
C LEU A 210 1.85 -7.60 -10.28
N GLY A 211 1.49 -6.51 -9.61
CA GLY A 211 0.65 -6.51 -8.42
C GLY A 211 -0.85 -6.49 -8.71
N GLY A 212 -1.60 -5.99 -7.72
CA GLY A 212 -3.04 -5.75 -7.84
C GLY A 212 -3.38 -4.46 -8.58
N GLY A 213 -2.50 -3.44 -8.51
CA GLY A 213 -2.78 -2.12 -9.06
C GLY A 213 -1.70 -1.52 -9.95
N THR A 214 -0.47 -2.01 -9.88
CA THR A 214 0.71 -1.49 -10.58
C THR A 214 1.50 -2.61 -11.27
N CYS A 215 2.22 -2.24 -12.32
CA CYS A 215 3.12 -3.09 -13.07
C CYS A 215 4.47 -2.38 -13.18
N ASP A 216 5.49 -2.91 -12.54
CA ASP A 216 6.83 -2.32 -12.52
C ASP A 216 7.86 -3.33 -13.02
N VAL A 217 8.86 -2.85 -13.73
CA VAL A 217 10.01 -3.64 -14.13
C VAL A 217 11.28 -2.93 -13.75
N SER A 218 12.29 -3.67 -13.33
CA SER A 218 13.61 -3.09 -13.04
C SER A 218 14.70 -4.07 -13.40
N LEU A 219 15.73 -3.56 -14.07
CA LEU A 219 16.95 -4.30 -14.30
C LEU A 219 17.98 -3.88 -13.28
N LEU A 220 18.49 -4.85 -12.52
CA LEU A 220 19.52 -4.64 -11.53
C LEU A 220 20.78 -5.42 -11.88
N THR A 221 21.92 -4.83 -11.58
CA THR A 221 23.20 -5.51 -11.51
C THR A 221 23.51 -5.79 -10.03
N ILE A 222 23.70 -7.06 -9.68
CA ILE A 222 24.08 -7.49 -8.34
C ILE A 222 25.54 -7.94 -8.39
N ASP A 223 26.38 -7.30 -7.58
CA ASP A 223 27.83 -7.53 -7.54
C ASP A 223 28.36 -7.36 -6.12
N GLU A 224 28.92 -8.42 -5.52
CA GLU A 224 29.50 -8.42 -4.17
C GLU A 224 28.65 -7.75 -3.05
N GLY A 225 27.31 -7.85 -3.13
CA GLY A 225 26.40 -7.20 -2.17
C GLY A 225 26.00 -5.76 -2.52
N THR A 226 26.51 -5.22 -3.62
CA THR A 226 26.02 -4.01 -4.26
C THR A 226 24.86 -4.35 -5.19
N PHE A 227 23.75 -3.65 -5.02
CA PHE A 227 22.57 -3.74 -5.84
C PHE A 227 22.42 -2.41 -6.59
N GLU A 228 22.72 -2.43 -7.89
CA GLU A 228 22.66 -1.24 -8.75
C GLU A 228 21.50 -1.36 -9.73
N VAL A 229 20.50 -0.48 -9.60
CA VAL A 229 19.41 -0.37 -10.58
C VAL A 229 19.96 0.31 -11.83
N ARG A 230 19.92 -0.40 -12.96
CA ARG A 230 20.38 0.11 -14.26
C ARG A 230 19.29 0.90 -14.98
N ALA A 231 18.07 0.38 -14.93
CA ALA A 231 16.90 1.05 -15.48
C ALA A 231 15.63 0.54 -14.81
N THR A 232 14.60 1.38 -14.80
CA THR A 232 13.26 1.03 -14.36
C THR A 232 12.21 1.59 -15.33
N ALA A 233 11.08 0.90 -15.44
CA ALA A 233 9.92 1.33 -16.22
C ALA A 233 8.66 0.71 -15.60
N GLY A 234 7.48 1.23 -15.94
CA GLY A 234 6.25 0.66 -15.42
C GLY A 234 4.99 1.42 -15.81
N ASP A 235 3.88 0.93 -15.28
CA ASP A 235 2.56 1.55 -15.32
C ASP A 235 1.96 1.50 -13.91
N THR A 236 1.76 2.68 -13.31
CA THR A 236 1.22 2.83 -11.95
C THR A 236 -0.30 2.63 -11.88
N HIS A 237 -0.93 2.23 -12.98
CA HIS A 237 -2.38 2.06 -13.11
C HIS A 237 -2.77 0.82 -13.91
N LEU A 238 -1.96 -0.24 -13.81
CA LEU A 238 -2.17 -1.51 -14.49
C LEU A 238 -1.91 -2.68 -13.54
N GLY A 239 -2.88 -3.57 -13.31
CA GLY A 239 -2.70 -4.72 -12.45
C GLY A 239 -3.90 -5.67 -12.35
N GLY A 240 -3.88 -6.50 -11.30
CA GLY A 240 -4.89 -7.52 -11.01
C GLY A 240 -6.34 -7.02 -11.00
N GLU A 241 -6.60 -5.82 -10.52
CA GLU A 241 -7.95 -5.22 -10.46
C GLU A 241 -8.51 -4.91 -11.86
N ASP A 242 -7.65 -4.58 -12.83
CA ASP A 242 -8.09 -4.33 -14.21
C ASP A 242 -8.51 -5.64 -14.88
N PHE A 243 -7.83 -6.74 -14.56
CA PHE A 243 -8.23 -8.07 -15.02
C PHE A 243 -9.56 -8.50 -14.41
N ASP A 244 -9.77 -8.19 -13.12
CA ASP A 244 -11.05 -8.43 -12.45
C ASP A 244 -12.17 -7.60 -13.06
N ASN A 245 -11.90 -6.33 -13.41
CA ASN A 245 -12.86 -5.46 -14.10
C ASN A 245 -13.33 -6.06 -15.43
N ARG A 246 -12.44 -6.69 -16.21
CA ARG A 246 -12.80 -7.38 -17.47
C ARG A 246 -13.70 -8.58 -17.23
N ILE A 247 -13.41 -9.38 -16.20
CA ILE A 247 -14.25 -10.53 -15.82
C ILE A 247 -15.64 -10.05 -15.35
N VAL A 248 -15.68 -9.02 -14.50
CA VAL A 248 -16.93 -8.45 -13.98
C VAL A 248 -17.77 -7.89 -15.12
N ALA A 249 -17.18 -7.13 -16.05
CA ALA A 249 -17.89 -6.60 -17.21
C ALA A 249 -18.45 -7.73 -18.09
N HIS A 250 -17.67 -8.79 -18.32
CA HIS A 250 -18.11 -9.96 -19.07
C HIS A 250 -19.34 -10.64 -18.44
N PHE A 251 -19.29 -10.90 -17.14
CA PHE A 251 -20.41 -11.55 -16.44
C PHE A 251 -21.62 -10.63 -16.24
N ALA A 252 -21.41 -9.32 -16.05
CA ALA A 252 -22.50 -8.36 -15.98
C ALA A 252 -23.28 -8.27 -17.30
N ALA A 253 -22.56 -8.23 -18.43
CA ALA A 253 -23.17 -8.28 -19.77
C ALA A 253 -23.86 -9.63 -20.03
N GLU A 254 -23.29 -10.73 -19.55
CA GLU A 254 -23.94 -12.04 -19.64
C GLU A 254 -25.25 -12.09 -18.82
N PHE A 255 -25.24 -11.56 -17.60
CA PHE A 255 -26.42 -11.49 -16.73
C PHE A 255 -27.53 -10.65 -17.39
N GLU A 256 -27.18 -9.48 -17.94
CA GLU A 256 -28.12 -8.63 -18.67
C GLU A 256 -28.69 -9.33 -19.90
N ARG A 257 -27.86 -10.06 -20.67
CA ARG A 257 -28.31 -10.84 -21.83
C ARG A 257 -29.24 -12.00 -21.44
N LYS A 258 -28.94 -12.72 -20.35
CA LYS A 258 -29.72 -13.90 -19.90
C LYS A 258 -31.04 -13.51 -19.26
N TYR A 259 -31.06 -12.42 -18.48
CA TYR A 259 -32.17 -12.10 -17.59
C TYR A 259 -32.81 -10.73 -17.85
N GLY A 260 -32.27 -9.91 -18.76
CA GLY A 260 -32.81 -8.58 -19.07
C GLY A 260 -32.66 -7.57 -17.95
N LYS A 261 -31.72 -7.79 -17.02
CA LYS A 261 -31.54 -6.99 -15.80
C LYS A 261 -30.12 -6.43 -15.72
N ASN A 262 -30.01 -5.13 -15.47
CA ASN A 262 -28.72 -4.44 -15.47
C ASN A 262 -28.16 -4.31 -14.04
N LEU A 263 -26.98 -4.91 -13.81
CA LEU A 263 -26.31 -4.91 -12.50
C LEU A 263 -25.66 -3.56 -12.13
N SER A 264 -25.45 -2.65 -13.09
CA SER A 264 -24.74 -1.38 -12.87
C SER A 264 -25.33 -0.51 -11.75
N LYS A 265 -26.64 -0.65 -11.49
CA LYS A 265 -27.36 0.11 -10.47
C LYS A 265 -27.36 -0.54 -9.09
N ASN A 266 -26.73 -1.72 -8.93
CA ASN A 266 -26.71 -2.46 -7.68
C ASN A 266 -25.26 -2.70 -7.21
N PRO A 267 -24.70 -1.79 -6.39
CA PRO A 267 -23.32 -1.91 -5.88
C PRO A 267 -23.07 -3.20 -5.11
N ARG A 268 -24.07 -3.72 -4.38
CA ARG A 268 -23.97 -4.98 -3.65
C ARG A 268 -23.82 -6.17 -4.61
N ALA A 269 -24.62 -6.23 -5.67
CA ALA A 269 -24.52 -7.28 -6.68
C ALA A 269 -23.17 -7.22 -7.40
N LEU A 270 -22.73 -6.02 -7.82
CA LEU A 270 -21.42 -5.83 -8.45
C LEU A 270 -20.27 -6.25 -7.54
N ARG A 271 -20.34 -5.94 -6.24
CA ARG A 271 -19.31 -6.36 -5.29
C ARG A 271 -19.24 -7.87 -5.14
N ARG A 272 -20.39 -8.56 -5.03
CA ARG A 272 -20.45 -10.02 -4.98
C ARG A 272 -19.90 -10.65 -6.27
N LEU A 273 -20.24 -10.08 -7.42
CA LEU A 273 -19.73 -10.51 -8.72
C LEU A 273 -18.21 -10.31 -8.83
N ARG A 274 -17.67 -9.20 -8.33
CA ARG A 274 -16.23 -8.93 -8.27
C ARG A 274 -15.50 -9.95 -7.40
N THR A 275 -15.99 -10.24 -6.19
CA THR A 275 -15.40 -11.27 -5.32
C THR A 275 -15.37 -12.63 -6.01
N ALA A 276 -16.45 -13.01 -6.70
CA ALA A 276 -16.49 -14.26 -7.45
C ALA A 276 -15.56 -14.23 -8.68
N GLY A 277 -15.45 -13.09 -9.36
CA GLY A 277 -14.54 -12.87 -10.49
C GLY A 277 -13.07 -12.98 -10.10
N GLU A 278 -12.64 -12.34 -9.00
CA GLU A 278 -11.28 -12.46 -8.46
C GLU A 278 -10.96 -13.92 -8.12
N ARG A 279 -11.92 -14.62 -7.48
CA ARG A 279 -11.77 -16.05 -7.16
C ARG A 279 -11.63 -16.89 -8.44
N ALA A 280 -12.45 -16.63 -9.45
CA ALA A 280 -12.36 -17.32 -10.74
C ALA A 280 -11.01 -17.06 -11.41
N LYS A 281 -10.53 -15.80 -11.44
CA LYS A 281 -9.19 -15.44 -11.94
C LYS A 281 -8.10 -16.27 -11.27
N ARG A 282 -8.10 -16.33 -9.94
CA ARG A 282 -7.11 -17.12 -9.16
C ARG A 282 -7.16 -18.61 -9.51
N ILE A 283 -8.36 -19.20 -9.61
CA ILE A 283 -8.53 -20.62 -9.99
C ILE A 283 -8.04 -20.87 -11.43
N LEU A 284 -8.28 -19.94 -12.36
CA LEU A 284 -7.84 -20.07 -13.75
C LEU A 284 -6.31 -20.02 -13.92
N SER A 285 -5.56 -19.53 -12.93
CA SER A 285 -4.10 -19.62 -12.94
C SER A 285 -3.59 -21.07 -12.83
N THR A 286 -4.38 -21.98 -12.26
CA THR A 286 -4.03 -23.42 -12.16
C THR A 286 -4.92 -24.29 -13.04
N ASN A 287 -6.21 -23.99 -13.13
CA ASN A 287 -7.21 -24.79 -13.83
C ASN A 287 -7.53 -24.19 -15.22
N THR A 288 -7.97 -25.03 -16.15
CA THR A 288 -8.34 -24.59 -17.52
C THR A 288 -9.74 -24.00 -17.61
N GLN A 289 -10.59 -24.24 -16.60
CA GLN A 289 -11.94 -23.71 -16.48
C GLN A 289 -12.39 -23.66 -15.02
N THR A 290 -13.39 -22.84 -14.73
CA THR A 290 -14.07 -22.77 -13.43
C THR A 290 -15.51 -22.33 -13.58
N ALA A 291 -16.36 -22.77 -12.66
CA ALA A 291 -17.72 -22.27 -12.51
C ALA A 291 -17.75 -21.01 -11.64
N VAL A 292 -18.76 -20.17 -11.88
CA VAL A 292 -19.12 -18.99 -11.09
C VAL A 292 -20.60 -19.12 -10.74
N ASP A 293 -20.84 -19.40 -9.47
CA ASP A 293 -22.16 -19.61 -8.89
C ASP A 293 -22.42 -18.58 -7.79
N ILE A 294 -23.45 -17.74 -7.97
CA ILE A 294 -23.84 -16.71 -7.02
C ILE A 294 -25.36 -16.73 -6.83
N GLU A 295 -25.78 -17.20 -5.66
CA GLU A 295 -27.20 -17.23 -5.27
C GLU A 295 -27.76 -15.82 -5.06
N CYS A 296 -29.00 -15.58 -5.47
CA CYS A 296 -29.73 -14.33 -5.32
C CYS A 296 -28.87 -13.11 -5.68
N LEU A 297 -28.18 -13.14 -6.83
CA LEU A 297 -27.25 -12.08 -7.22
C LEU A 297 -27.98 -10.73 -7.35
N HIS A 298 -29.15 -10.73 -8.00
CA HIS A 298 -29.96 -9.53 -8.20
C HIS A 298 -31.44 -9.89 -8.33
N GLU A 299 -32.31 -9.18 -7.59
CA GLU A 299 -33.77 -9.40 -7.60
C GLU A 299 -34.19 -10.87 -7.40
N GLY A 300 -33.46 -11.61 -6.56
CA GLY A 300 -33.73 -13.03 -6.29
C GLY A 300 -33.30 -14.00 -7.39
N ILE A 301 -32.63 -13.51 -8.44
CA ILE A 301 -32.13 -14.34 -9.55
C ILE A 301 -30.75 -14.88 -9.21
N ASP A 302 -30.59 -16.20 -9.31
CA ASP A 302 -29.30 -16.87 -9.22
C ASP A 302 -28.48 -16.69 -10.51
N PHE A 303 -27.18 -16.48 -10.35
CA PHE A 303 -26.25 -16.40 -11.47
C PHE A 303 -25.35 -17.63 -11.50
N HIS A 304 -25.48 -18.38 -12.60
CA HIS A 304 -24.64 -19.53 -12.93
C HIS A 304 -23.97 -19.29 -14.28
N SER A 305 -22.64 -19.33 -14.30
CA SER A 305 -21.83 -19.24 -15.50
C SER A 305 -20.55 -20.06 -15.38
N ASN A 306 -19.92 -20.34 -16.51
CA ASN A 306 -18.62 -21.01 -16.59
C ASN A 306 -17.67 -20.13 -17.41
N ILE A 307 -16.41 -20.06 -16.99
CA ILE A 307 -15.36 -19.34 -17.73
C ILE A 307 -14.14 -20.25 -17.90
N THR A 308 -13.58 -20.25 -19.11
CA THR A 308 -12.34 -20.96 -19.43
C THR A 308 -11.15 -20.02 -19.32
N ARG A 309 -9.96 -20.58 -19.11
CA ARG A 309 -8.70 -19.83 -19.13
C ARG A 309 -8.52 -19.12 -20.47
N ALA A 310 -8.81 -19.80 -21.58
CA ALA A 310 -8.73 -19.21 -22.92
C ALA A 310 -9.62 -17.97 -23.05
N ARG A 311 -10.84 -18.00 -22.50
CA ARG A 311 -11.73 -16.83 -22.51
C ARG A 311 -11.21 -15.70 -21.61
N PHE A 312 -10.71 -16.02 -20.42
CA PHE A 312 -10.06 -15.04 -19.56
C PHE A 312 -8.87 -14.37 -20.24
N GLU A 313 -8.03 -15.14 -20.92
CA GLU A 313 -6.87 -14.64 -21.66
C GLU A 313 -7.29 -13.73 -22.82
N ASP A 314 -8.31 -14.12 -23.59
CA ASP A 314 -8.88 -13.33 -24.68
C ASP A 314 -9.43 -11.97 -24.18
N LEU A 315 -10.15 -11.98 -23.05
CA LEU A 315 -10.70 -10.76 -22.43
C LEU A 315 -9.64 -9.76 -21.95
N ASN A 316 -8.39 -10.21 -21.75
CA ASN A 316 -7.32 -9.43 -21.12
C ASN A 316 -6.06 -9.31 -21.99
N MET A 317 -6.07 -9.83 -23.22
CA MET A 317 -4.88 -9.93 -24.06
C MET A 317 -4.24 -8.55 -24.32
N ASP A 318 -5.04 -7.50 -24.47
CA ASP A 318 -4.55 -6.13 -24.62
C ASP A 318 -3.86 -5.63 -23.34
N LEU A 319 -4.41 -5.93 -22.15
CA LEU A 319 -3.80 -5.56 -20.87
C LEU A 319 -2.52 -6.36 -20.61
N PHE A 320 -2.48 -7.65 -20.96
CA PHE A 320 -1.26 -8.46 -20.84
C PHE A 320 -0.14 -7.96 -21.75
N LYS A 321 -0.47 -7.49 -22.96
CA LYS A 321 0.50 -6.83 -23.84
C LYS A 321 1.04 -5.54 -23.21
N LYS A 322 0.17 -4.70 -22.65
CA LYS A 322 0.60 -3.51 -21.90
C LYS A 322 1.51 -3.83 -20.72
N CYS A 323 1.29 -4.95 -20.03
CA CYS A 323 2.15 -5.36 -18.91
C CYS A 323 3.59 -5.66 -19.35
N VAL A 324 3.79 -6.14 -20.58
CA VAL A 324 5.13 -6.50 -21.09
C VAL A 324 5.81 -5.41 -21.90
N GLU A 325 5.09 -4.37 -22.34
CA GLU A 325 5.67 -3.19 -23.01
C GLU A 325 6.79 -2.50 -22.20
N PRO A 326 6.67 -2.33 -20.86
CA PRO A 326 7.75 -1.78 -20.03
C PRO A 326 9.05 -2.60 -20.08
N VAL A 327 8.98 -3.92 -20.35
CA VAL A 327 10.15 -4.80 -20.39
C VAL A 327 11.14 -4.34 -21.45
N GLU A 328 10.65 -4.06 -22.66
CA GLU A 328 11.50 -3.60 -23.76
C GLU A 328 12.05 -2.19 -23.51
N SER A 329 11.26 -1.30 -22.89
CA SER A 329 11.75 0.03 -22.52
C SER A 329 12.89 -0.06 -21.52
N CYS A 330 12.73 -0.87 -20.48
CA CYS A 330 13.75 -1.05 -19.45
C CYS A 330 15.06 -1.61 -20.02
N LEU A 331 14.98 -2.61 -20.91
CA LEU A 331 16.17 -3.16 -21.58
C LEU A 331 16.87 -2.13 -22.47
N ARG A 332 16.11 -1.35 -23.25
CA ARG A 332 16.66 -0.26 -24.08
C ARG A 332 17.34 0.80 -23.24
N ASP A 333 16.70 1.23 -22.16
CA ASP A 333 17.20 2.29 -21.29
C ASP A 333 18.48 1.87 -20.56
N ALA A 334 18.58 0.59 -20.17
CA ALA A 334 19.80 0.03 -19.62
C ALA A 334 20.91 -0.20 -20.66
N GLY A 335 20.58 -0.13 -21.97
CA GLY A 335 21.53 -0.37 -23.05
C GLY A 335 22.05 -1.81 -23.08
N VAL A 336 21.24 -2.79 -22.63
CA VAL A 336 21.63 -4.19 -22.58
C VAL A 336 20.76 -5.07 -23.46
N ASP A 337 21.34 -6.15 -23.97
CA ASP A 337 20.61 -7.18 -24.68
C ASP A 337 19.95 -8.17 -23.71
N LYS A 338 18.79 -8.72 -24.06
CA LYS A 338 18.09 -9.73 -23.24
C LYS A 338 18.93 -10.99 -22.96
N THR A 339 19.90 -11.32 -23.80
CA THR A 339 20.80 -12.47 -23.63
C THR A 339 21.75 -12.33 -22.43
N VAL A 340 22.05 -11.11 -21.99
CA VAL A 340 22.91 -10.87 -20.81
C VAL A 340 22.14 -10.86 -19.49
N ILE A 341 20.82 -11.03 -19.54
CA ILE A 341 19.99 -11.21 -18.36
C ILE A 341 20.24 -12.61 -17.83
N HIS A 342 20.67 -12.71 -16.58
CA HIS A 342 20.97 -13.99 -15.95
C HIS A 342 19.66 -14.61 -15.44
N GLU A 343 18.85 -13.80 -14.76
CA GLU A 343 17.69 -14.24 -13.99
C GLU A 343 16.50 -13.31 -14.23
N VAL A 344 15.30 -13.91 -14.31
CA VAL A 344 14.04 -13.15 -14.41
C VAL A 344 13.19 -13.48 -13.19
N VAL A 345 13.12 -12.55 -12.25
CA VAL A 345 12.44 -12.70 -10.95
C VAL A 345 11.01 -12.18 -11.06
N LEU A 346 10.04 -13.01 -10.65
CA LEU A 346 8.63 -12.65 -10.65
C LEU A 346 8.16 -12.23 -9.27
N VAL A 347 7.54 -11.05 -9.17
CA VAL A 347 6.99 -10.49 -7.93
C VAL A 347 5.56 -10.02 -8.17
N GLY A 348 4.72 -10.03 -7.13
CA GLY A 348 3.35 -9.60 -7.23
C GLY A 348 2.41 -10.71 -7.68
N GLY A 349 1.21 -10.74 -7.07
CA GLY A 349 0.32 -11.88 -7.15
C GLY A 349 -0.19 -12.21 -8.55
N SER A 350 -0.26 -11.22 -9.44
CA SER A 350 -0.77 -11.39 -10.81
C SER A 350 0.26 -12.03 -11.75
N THR A 351 1.54 -12.13 -11.36
CA THR A 351 2.54 -12.90 -12.12
C THR A 351 2.26 -14.41 -12.15
N ARG A 352 1.34 -14.90 -11.31
CA ARG A 352 0.86 -16.29 -11.34
C ARG A 352 0.02 -16.62 -12.57
N ILE A 353 -0.41 -15.61 -13.34
CA ILE A 353 -1.19 -15.82 -14.56
C ILE A 353 -0.31 -16.51 -15.63
N PRO A 354 -0.66 -17.72 -16.12
CA PRO A 354 0.17 -18.47 -17.06
C PRO A 354 0.48 -17.71 -18.35
N LYS A 355 -0.47 -16.93 -18.88
CA LYS A 355 -0.26 -16.14 -20.09
C LYS A 355 0.83 -15.09 -19.93
N VAL A 356 0.88 -14.41 -18.78
CA VAL A 356 1.93 -13.41 -18.48
C VAL A 356 3.30 -14.08 -18.43
N GLN A 357 3.41 -15.22 -17.74
CA GLN A 357 4.67 -16.00 -17.71
C GLN A 357 5.09 -16.47 -19.11
N GLN A 358 4.16 -16.97 -19.93
CA GLN A 358 4.47 -17.38 -21.31
C GLN A 358 4.99 -16.21 -22.15
N MET A 359 4.41 -15.02 -22.01
CA MET A 359 4.84 -13.84 -22.74
C MET A 359 6.24 -13.38 -22.29
N LEU A 360 6.54 -13.43 -20.99
CA LEU A 360 7.88 -13.14 -20.48
C LEU A 360 8.91 -14.17 -20.96
N GLN A 361 8.59 -15.46 -20.90
CA GLN A 361 9.46 -16.52 -21.42
C GLN A 361 9.74 -16.31 -22.91
N PHE A 362 8.73 -15.94 -23.70
CA PHE A 362 8.92 -15.64 -25.12
C PHE A 362 9.89 -14.47 -25.33
N ILE A 363 9.76 -13.37 -24.56
CA ILE A 363 10.65 -12.21 -24.64
C ILE A 363 12.09 -12.61 -24.30
N PHE A 364 12.28 -13.39 -23.23
CA PHE A 364 13.58 -13.87 -22.76
C PHE A 364 14.01 -15.22 -23.38
N GLU A 365 13.59 -15.51 -24.61
CA GLU A 365 14.08 -16.63 -25.44
C GLU A 365 13.94 -18.02 -24.79
N GLY A 366 12.84 -18.24 -24.08
CA GLY A 366 12.53 -19.49 -23.40
C GLY A 366 13.25 -19.68 -22.06
N LYS A 367 13.96 -18.66 -21.56
CA LYS A 367 14.60 -18.69 -20.24
C LYS A 367 13.60 -19.06 -19.15
N GLU A 368 14.03 -19.92 -18.22
CA GLU A 368 13.23 -20.27 -17.06
C GLU A 368 13.05 -19.05 -16.14
N LEU A 369 11.82 -18.83 -15.67
CA LEU A 369 11.51 -17.73 -14.76
C LEU A 369 11.80 -18.17 -13.33
N CYS A 370 12.48 -17.32 -12.56
CA CYS A 370 12.89 -17.61 -11.20
C CYS A 370 11.66 -17.70 -10.27
N ARG A 371 11.59 -18.81 -9.54
CA ARG A 371 10.53 -19.14 -8.57
C ARG A 371 11.06 -19.36 -7.15
N SER A 372 12.31 -18.98 -6.88
CA SER A 372 12.94 -19.23 -5.58
C SER A 372 12.38 -18.36 -4.46
N ILE A 373 11.80 -17.20 -4.81
CA ILE A 373 11.21 -16.27 -3.85
C ILE A 373 9.68 -16.32 -3.90
N ASN A 374 9.04 -16.07 -2.76
CA ASN A 374 7.58 -15.94 -2.69
C ASN A 374 7.16 -14.57 -3.25
N PRO A 375 6.37 -14.51 -4.34
CA PRO A 375 6.02 -13.24 -4.99
C PRO A 375 5.13 -12.33 -4.13
N ASP A 376 4.47 -12.84 -3.09
CA ASP A 376 3.63 -12.03 -2.18
C ASP A 376 4.40 -11.50 -0.96
N GLU A 377 5.57 -12.06 -0.65
CA GLU A 377 6.34 -11.74 0.57
C GLU A 377 7.69 -11.07 0.27
N ALA A 378 8.23 -11.25 -0.94
CA ALA A 378 9.57 -10.79 -1.32
C ALA A 378 9.80 -9.28 -1.12
N VAL A 379 8.78 -8.46 -1.41
CA VAL A 379 8.86 -7.01 -1.24
C VAL A 379 9.00 -6.63 0.23
N ALA A 380 8.13 -7.15 1.11
CA ALA A 380 8.21 -6.91 2.54
C ALA A 380 9.50 -7.47 3.14
N TYR A 381 9.97 -8.62 2.62
CA TYR A 381 11.24 -9.23 3.01
C TYR A 381 12.41 -8.28 2.75
N GLY A 382 12.54 -7.76 1.52
CA GLY A 382 13.59 -6.80 1.16
C GLY A 382 13.49 -5.48 1.91
N ALA A 383 12.28 -4.99 2.16
CA ALA A 383 12.07 -3.81 3.00
C ALA A 383 12.55 -4.04 4.43
N ALA A 384 12.31 -5.22 5.00
CA ALA A 384 12.73 -5.57 6.36
C ALA A 384 14.27 -5.73 6.45
N VAL A 385 14.91 -6.21 5.39
CA VAL A 385 16.38 -6.21 5.26
C VAL A 385 16.90 -4.77 5.28
N GLN A 386 16.31 -3.89 4.47
CA GLN A 386 16.74 -2.49 4.43
C GLN A 386 16.52 -1.81 5.80
N ALA A 387 15.43 -2.13 6.50
CA ALA A 387 15.17 -1.65 7.85
C ALA A 387 16.27 -2.11 8.82
N ALA A 388 16.66 -3.39 8.77
CA ALA A 388 17.74 -3.95 9.59
C ALA A 388 19.08 -3.25 9.37
N VAL A 389 19.45 -3.01 8.10
CA VAL A 389 20.69 -2.29 7.73
C VAL A 389 20.68 -0.88 8.32
N LEU A 390 19.57 -0.15 8.16
CA LEU A 390 19.45 1.24 8.64
C LEU A 390 19.36 1.36 10.16
N SER A 391 18.86 0.33 10.86
CA SER A 391 18.90 0.24 12.33
C SER A 391 20.26 -0.13 12.89
N GLY A 392 21.27 -0.37 12.04
CA GLY A 392 22.64 -0.66 12.47
C GLY A 392 22.87 -2.09 12.94
N ILE A 393 22.04 -3.05 12.49
CA ILE A 393 22.25 -4.47 12.74
C ILE A 393 23.53 -4.91 12.01
N LYS A 394 24.50 -5.45 12.77
CA LYS A 394 25.86 -5.77 12.27
C LYS A 394 26.04 -7.23 11.84
N ASP A 395 24.96 -7.93 11.51
CA ASP A 395 25.05 -9.31 11.02
C ASP A 395 25.73 -9.34 9.65
N ASN A 396 26.66 -10.28 9.45
CA ASN A 396 27.46 -10.41 8.22
C ASN A 396 26.58 -10.57 6.97
N LYS A 397 25.35 -11.08 7.09
CA LYS A 397 24.42 -11.22 5.96
C LYS A 397 23.98 -9.88 5.38
N VAL A 398 23.83 -8.86 6.22
CA VAL A 398 23.22 -7.57 5.84
C VAL A 398 24.19 -6.39 5.91
N ARG A 399 25.31 -6.52 6.66
CA ARG A 399 26.23 -5.40 6.93
C ARG A 399 26.82 -4.74 5.68
N ASP A 400 27.11 -5.54 4.66
CA ASP A 400 27.82 -5.09 3.46
C ASP A 400 26.86 -4.88 2.27
N LEU A 401 25.56 -4.64 2.54
CA LEU A 401 24.59 -4.34 1.49
C LEU A 401 24.68 -2.87 1.07
N VAL A 402 24.95 -2.62 -0.20
CA VAL A 402 24.97 -1.28 -0.80
C VAL A 402 23.86 -1.19 -1.85
N LEU A 403 23.06 -0.13 -1.78
CA LEU A 403 21.94 0.10 -2.69
C LEU A 403 22.16 1.37 -3.50
N LEU A 404 22.16 1.23 -4.83
CA LEU A 404 22.22 2.33 -5.79
C LEU A 404 20.94 2.27 -6.65
N ASP A 405 19.94 3.07 -6.27
CA ASP A 405 18.67 3.16 -6.98
C ASP A 405 18.67 4.34 -7.97
N VAL A 406 17.61 4.51 -8.75
CA VAL A 406 17.48 5.56 -9.77
C VAL A 406 16.15 6.31 -9.70
N THR A 407 16.08 7.50 -10.30
CA THR A 407 14.80 8.21 -10.53
C THR A 407 14.08 7.62 -11.76
N PRO A 408 12.78 7.29 -11.69
CA PRO A 408 12.07 6.64 -12.80
C PRO A 408 11.71 7.57 -13.96
N LEU A 409 11.58 8.87 -13.68
CA LEU A 409 11.13 9.89 -14.62
C LEU A 409 12.17 11.00 -14.74
N SER A 410 12.25 11.58 -15.93
CA SER A 410 13.04 12.77 -16.21
C SER A 410 12.39 13.98 -15.54
N LEU A 411 13.21 14.80 -14.88
CA LEU A 411 12.80 16.03 -14.21
C LEU A 411 13.35 17.23 -14.96
N GLY A 412 12.53 18.25 -15.08
CA GLY A 412 12.90 19.44 -15.85
C GLY A 412 11.99 20.61 -15.59
N ILE A 413 12.19 21.67 -16.38
CA ILE A 413 11.36 22.87 -16.32
C ILE A 413 10.77 23.23 -17.67
N ASP A 414 9.68 24.00 -17.63
CA ASP A 414 9.16 24.65 -18.83
C ASP A 414 10.15 25.69 -19.37
N SER A 415 10.41 25.60 -20.67
CA SER A 415 11.18 26.58 -21.43
C SER A 415 10.27 27.30 -22.43
N LEU A 416 10.78 28.39 -23.03
CA LEU A 416 10.09 29.19 -24.04
C LEU A 416 9.39 28.30 -25.09
N GLY A 417 8.06 28.41 -25.16
CA GLY A 417 7.25 27.71 -26.16
C GLY A 417 6.60 26.40 -25.71
N ASP A 418 6.39 26.17 -24.40
CA ASP A 418 5.78 24.93 -23.86
C ASP A 418 6.66 23.69 -24.17
N VAL A 419 7.98 23.87 -24.12
CA VAL A 419 8.98 22.82 -24.39
C VAL A 419 9.67 22.41 -23.10
N MET A 420 9.70 21.11 -22.84
CA MET A 420 10.32 20.52 -21.67
C MET A 420 11.85 20.58 -21.79
N SER A 421 12.51 21.23 -20.83
CA SER A 421 13.97 21.21 -20.70
C SER A 421 14.38 20.29 -19.56
N PHE A 422 14.93 19.13 -19.91
CA PHE A 422 15.35 18.11 -18.95
C PHE A 422 16.62 18.53 -18.19
N VAL A 423 16.55 18.47 -16.86
CA VAL A 423 17.68 18.78 -15.95
C VAL A 423 18.24 17.50 -15.33
N VAL A 424 17.37 16.57 -14.94
CA VAL A 424 17.75 15.23 -14.45
C VAL A 424 17.08 14.20 -15.35
N PRO A 425 17.81 13.50 -16.23
CA PRO A 425 17.23 12.42 -17.03
C PRO A 425 16.74 11.26 -16.17
N ARG A 426 15.72 10.52 -16.63
CA ARG A 426 15.31 9.24 -16.04
C ARG A 426 16.47 8.26 -15.94
N ASN A 427 16.37 7.31 -15.02
CA ASN A 427 17.40 6.33 -14.66
C ASN A 427 18.71 6.95 -14.13
N THR A 428 18.73 8.24 -13.77
CA THR A 428 19.87 8.82 -13.04
C THR A 428 19.92 8.25 -11.62
N THR A 429 21.08 7.75 -11.21
CA THR A 429 21.33 7.22 -9.85
C THR A 429 21.01 8.25 -8.78
N ILE A 430 20.35 7.83 -7.71
CA ILE A 430 19.99 8.65 -6.54
C ILE A 430 20.77 8.20 -5.28
N PRO A 431 21.12 9.13 -4.37
CA PRO A 431 20.81 10.56 -4.39
C PRO A 431 21.67 11.31 -5.42
N THR A 432 21.14 12.40 -5.98
CA THR A 432 21.86 13.21 -6.99
C THR A 432 21.58 14.69 -6.83
N HIS A 433 22.48 15.51 -7.36
CA HIS A 433 22.25 16.94 -7.57
C HIS A 433 22.67 17.32 -8.98
N LYS A 434 21.83 18.07 -9.68
CA LYS A 434 22.11 18.62 -11.01
C LYS A 434 21.77 20.09 -11.01
N GLN A 435 22.62 20.88 -11.65
CA GLN A 435 22.42 22.32 -11.80
C GLN A 435 22.35 22.65 -13.27
N HIS A 436 21.39 23.50 -13.65
CA HIS A 436 21.27 24.05 -14.98
C HIS A 436 21.08 25.56 -14.90
N THR A 437 21.76 26.31 -15.77
CA THR A 437 21.69 27.77 -15.79
C THR A 437 20.63 28.22 -16.79
N PHE A 438 19.63 28.93 -16.30
CA PHE A 438 18.58 29.58 -17.08
C PHE A 438 18.81 31.10 -17.15
N THR A 439 17.97 31.79 -17.91
CA THR A 439 18.10 33.24 -18.11
C THR A 439 16.75 33.89 -18.36
N THR A 440 16.68 35.22 -18.27
CA THR A 440 15.43 35.98 -18.49
C THR A 440 15.02 35.98 -19.95
N VAL A 441 13.71 36.07 -20.17
CA VAL A 441 13.09 36.04 -21.51
C VAL A 441 12.62 37.42 -21.97
N CYS A 442 12.50 38.36 -21.04
CA CYS A 442 12.14 39.76 -21.27
C CYS A 442 13.23 40.71 -20.76
N ASP A 443 13.31 41.90 -21.35
CA ASP A 443 14.14 42.99 -20.85
C ASP A 443 13.61 43.48 -19.49
N ASP A 444 14.51 43.83 -18.59
CA ASP A 444 14.22 44.36 -17.24
C ASP A 444 13.31 43.45 -16.38
N GLN A 445 13.32 42.15 -16.67
CA GLN A 445 12.56 41.15 -15.93
C GLN A 445 13.08 41.01 -14.49
N THR A 446 12.27 41.43 -13.51
CA THR A 446 12.62 41.42 -12.08
C THR A 446 12.17 40.17 -11.32
N SER A 447 11.35 39.32 -11.97
CA SER A 447 10.80 38.11 -11.40
C SER A 447 10.71 37.00 -12.45
N VAL A 448 11.13 35.78 -12.09
CA VAL A 448 11.12 34.61 -12.98
C VAL A 448 10.34 33.48 -12.34
N GLN A 449 9.28 33.03 -13.01
CA GLN A 449 8.52 31.85 -12.61
C GLN A 449 9.09 30.60 -13.26
N PHE A 450 9.29 29.57 -12.44
CA PHE A 450 9.73 28.24 -12.86
C PHE A 450 8.58 27.25 -12.64
N LEU A 451 8.22 26.51 -13.68
CA LEU A 451 7.29 25.39 -13.60
C LEU A 451 8.09 24.09 -13.72
N VAL A 452 8.01 23.24 -12.70
CA VAL A 452 8.78 22.00 -12.60
C VAL A 452 7.90 20.83 -12.99
N TYR A 453 8.39 19.99 -13.89
CA TYR A 453 7.67 18.83 -14.42
C TYR A 453 8.47 17.54 -14.25
N GLU A 454 7.74 16.43 -14.27
CA GLU A 454 8.28 15.08 -14.43
C GLU A 454 7.60 14.37 -15.61
N GLY A 455 8.38 13.64 -16.42
CA GLY A 455 7.89 12.89 -17.57
C GLY A 455 8.82 12.96 -18.78
N GLU A 456 8.49 12.23 -19.84
CA GLU A 456 9.36 12.07 -21.03
C GLU A 456 8.83 12.79 -22.28
N ARG A 457 7.70 13.51 -22.19
CA ARG A 457 7.10 14.16 -23.35
C ARG A 457 7.84 15.47 -23.66
N ALA A 458 7.96 15.78 -24.95
CA ALA A 458 8.68 16.98 -25.40
C ALA A 458 7.97 18.30 -25.02
N ARG A 459 6.63 18.27 -24.89
CA ARG A 459 5.84 19.42 -24.46
C ARG A 459 5.64 19.41 -22.96
N SER A 460 5.84 20.55 -22.28
CA SER A 460 5.79 20.63 -20.82
C SER A 460 4.40 20.28 -20.27
N LYS A 461 3.33 20.83 -20.84
CA LYS A 461 1.93 20.57 -20.43
C LYS A 461 1.46 19.12 -20.58
N ASP A 462 2.20 18.34 -21.36
CA ASP A 462 1.93 16.93 -21.60
C ASP A 462 2.60 16.02 -20.55
N ASN A 463 3.43 16.59 -19.67
CA ASN A 463 4.07 15.94 -18.53
C ASN A 463 3.34 16.26 -17.22
N ASN A 464 3.69 15.58 -16.13
CA ASN A 464 3.09 15.85 -14.84
C ASN A 464 3.74 17.09 -14.19
N LEU A 465 2.92 18.09 -13.85
CA LEU A 465 3.36 19.27 -13.12
C LEU A 465 3.61 18.91 -11.65
N LEU A 466 4.84 19.10 -11.19
CA LEU A 466 5.24 18.88 -9.80
C LEU A 466 5.09 20.11 -8.91
N GLY A 467 5.22 21.30 -9.49
CA GLY A 467 5.03 22.54 -8.77
C GLY A 467 5.51 23.77 -9.54
N LYS A 468 5.20 24.94 -8.98
CA LYS A 468 5.61 26.24 -9.50
C LYS A 468 6.27 27.07 -8.40
N PHE A 469 7.31 27.82 -8.74
CA PHE A 469 7.93 28.76 -7.81
C PHE A 469 8.45 29.98 -8.54
N THR A 470 8.56 31.10 -7.83
CA THR A 470 8.96 32.39 -8.41
C THR A 470 10.23 32.88 -7.74
N LEU A 471 11.25 33.22 -8.52
CA LEU A 471 12.45 33.92 -8.05
C LEU A 471 12.26 35.42 -8.30
N ASP A 472 11.93 36.15 -7.25
CA ASP A 472 11.85 37.62 -7.25
C ASP A 472 13.21 38.25 -6.99
N GLY A 473 13.34 39.54 -7.31
CA GLY A 473 14.55 40.31 -7.04
C GLY A 473 15.69 40.03 -8.01
N VAL A 474 15.36 39.64 -9.24
CA VAL A 474 16.31 39.58 -10.36
C VAL A 474 16.67 41.00 -10.76
N GLN A 475 17.95 41.30 -10.95
CA GLN A 475 18.34 42.66 -11.34
C GLN A 475 17.83 43.00 -12.74
N PRO A 476 17.20 44.19 -12.92
CA PRO A 476 16.85 44.68 -14.25
C PRO A 476 18.07 44.73 -15.15
N ALA A 477 18.01 43.96 -16.24
CA ALA A 477 19.02 43.91 -17.27
C ALA A 477 18.35 43.48 -18.59
N PRO A 478 18.99 43.75 -19.74
CA PRO A 478 18.53 43.18 -21.01
C PRO A 478 18.32 41.67 -20.95
N ARG A 479 17.35 41.17 -21.72
CA ARG A 479 17.02 39.74 -21.79
C ARG A 479 18.27 38.90 -22.05
N ALA A 480 18.27 37.67 -21.54
CA ALA A 480 19.36 36.70 -21.63
C ALA A 480 20.67 37.05 -20.85
N ILE A 481 20.73 38.19 -20.16
CA ILE A 481 21.89 38.59 -19.34
C ILE A 481 21.86 37.97 -17.94
N PRO A 482 20.80 38.12 -17.11
CA PRO A 482 20.76 37.51 -15.78
C PRO A 482 20.91 35.99 -15.88
N LYS A 483 21.80 35.41 -15.06
CA LYS A 483 22.05 33.97 -14.99
C LYS A 483 21.44 33.40 -13.72
N LEU A 484 20.50 32.48 -13.90
CA LEU A 484 19.69 31.87 -12.86
C LEU A 484 20.08 30.41 -12.75
N ASP A 485 20.83 30.08 -11.71
CA ASP A 485 21.32 28.74 -11.43
C ASP A 485 20.21 27.95 -10.70
N VAL A 486 19.55 27.03 -11.41
CA VAL A 486 18.51 26.17 -10.85
C VAL A 486 19.10 24.81 -10.53
N CYS A 487 18.95 24.38 -9.28
CA CYS A 487 19.49 23.15 -8.74
C CYS A 487 18.36 22.17 -8.41
N PHE A 488 18.44 20.98 -8.97
CA PHE A 488 17.58 19.84 -8.68
C PHE A 488 18.34 18.87 -7.80
N LYS A 489 17.82 18.61 -6.60
CA LYS A 489 18.37 17.63 -5.67
C LYS A 489 17.35 16.54 -5.42
N ILE A 490 17.74 15.29 -5.67
CA ILE A 490 16.93 14.11 -5.35
C ILE A 490 17.59 13.39 -4.18
N ASP A 491 16.83 13.14 -3.12
CA ASP A 491 17.32 12.43 -1.94
C ASP A 491 17.32 10.90 -2.11
N VAL A 492 17.69 10.17 -1.06
CA VAL A 492 17.73 8.69 -1.04
C VAL A 492 16.34 8.04 -1.10
N ASN A 493 15.25 8.80 -0.95
CA ASN A 493 13.87 8.33 -1.06
C ASN A 493 13.30 8.58 -2.46
N GLY A 494 14.08 9.20 -3.35
CA GLY A 494 13.61 9.65 -4.66
C GLY A 494 12.76 10.93 -4.59
N ILE A 495 12.86 11.72 -3.51
CA ILE A 495 12.07 12.93 -3.32
C ILE A 495 12.86 14.17 -3.78
N LEU A 496 12.23 15.00 -4.59
CA LEU A 496 12.82 16.17 -5.24
C LEU A 496 12.78 17.42 -4.33
N SER A 497 13.88 18.16 -4.34
CA SER A 497 13.99 19.54 -3.85
C SER A 497 14.61 20.41 -4.93
N VAL A 498 14.00 21.56 -5.23
CA VAL A 498 14.45 22.47 -6.30
C VAL A 498 14.81 23.84 -5.72
N SER A 499 15.98 24.36 -6.00
CA SER A 499 16.33 25.73 -5.61
C SER A 499 16.81 26.53 -6.80
N ALA A 500 16.64 27.85 -6.75
CA ALA A 500 17.17 28.77 -7.74
C ALA A 500 18.02 29.86 -7.07
N LYS A 501 19.09 30.25 -7.74
CA LYS A 501 19.98 31.32 -7.31
C LYS A 501 20.31 32.23 -8.47
N GLU A 502 20.08 33.53 -8.34
CA GLU A 502 20.64 34.51 -9.26
C GLU A 502 22.12 34.71 -8.95
N ARG A 503 22.97 34.57 -9.98
CA ARG A 503 24.43 34.53 -9.79
C ARG A 503 25.03 35.88 -9.37
N SER A 504 24.52 36.99 -9.89
CA SER A 504 25.05 38.35 -9.66
C SER A 504 24.76 38.86 -8.25
N THR A 505 23.51 38.74 -7.82
CA THR A 505 23.06 39.22 -6.50
C THR A 505 23.31 38.21 -5.39
N GLY A 506 23.52 36.93 -5.75
CA GLY A 506 23.51 35.84 -4.80
C GLY A 506 22.13 35.56 -4.20
N ASN A 507 21.09 36.27 -4.66
CA ASN A 507 19.72 36.10 -4.23
C ASN A 507 19.28 34.66 -4.52
N THR A 508 18.82 33.99 -3.47
CA THR A 508 18.34 32.61 -3.55
C THR A 508 16.87 32.60 -3.24
N ASN A 509 16.08 31.99 -4.12
CA ASN A 509 14.77 31.52 -3.75
C ASN A 509 14.69 30.04 -4.09
N GLY A 510 14.18 29.24 -3.18
CA GLY A 510 14.15 27.81 -3.36
C GLY A 510 12.87 27.21 -2.84
N ILE A 511 12.46 26.16 -3.52
CA ILE A 511 11.36 25.31 -3.12
C ILE A 511 11.96 23.94 -2.74
N THR A 512 12.06 23.63 -1.44
CA THR A 512 11.80 22.22 -1.12
C THR A 512 10.38 22.03 -1.61
N ILE A 513 10.07 21.16 -2.57
CA ILE A 513 8.73 21.03 -3.15
C ILE A 513 7.72 20.69 -2.04
N THR A 514 7.32 21.71 -1.29
CA THR A 514 6.25 21.82 -0.33
C THR A 514 5.07 22.37 -1.12
N ASN A 515 4.85 21.80 -2.31
CA ASN A 515 3.83 22.28 -3.23
C ASN A 515 2.48 22.17 -2.53
N GLU A 516 1.79 23.29 -2.34
CA GLU A 516 0.43 23.34 -1.80
C GLU A 516 -0.58 22.67 -2.75
N GLU A 517 -0.23 22.52 -4.04
CA GLU A 517 -1.08 21.88 -5.03
C GLU A 517 -1.00 20.35 -4.93
N GLY A 518 -1.96 19.75 -4.22
CA GLY A 518 -2.13 18.29 -4.11
C GLY A 518 -1.37 17.60 -2.97
N ARG A 519 -0.53 18.29 -2.19
CA ARG A 519 0.12 17.72 -0.98
C ARG A 519 -0.56 18.19 0.29
N LEU A 520 -0.37 17.46 1.39
CA LEU A 520 -0.85 17.90 2.70
C LEU A 520 0.11 18.97 3.24
N SER A 521 -0.44 20.09 3.72
CA SER A 521 0.34 21.06 4.49
C SER A 521 0.79 20.44 5.81
N LYS A 522 1.81 21.02 6.45
CA LYS A 522 2.25 20.54 7.77
C LYS A 522 1.12 20.64 8.80
N GLU A 523 0.33 21.70 8.74
CA GLU A 523 -0.82 21.94 9.61
C GLU A 523 -1.96 20.94 9.33
N GLU A 524 -2.14 20.52 8.07
CA GLU A 524 -3.07 19.43 7.73
C GLU A 524 -2.56 18.10 8.27
N ILE A 525 -1.28 17.78 8.09
CA ILE A 525 -0.66 16.56 8.64
C ILE A 525 -0.82 16.54 10.16
N ASP A 526 -0.46 17.61 10.86
CA ASP A 526 -0.55 17.69 12.32
C ASP A 526 -2.01 17.54 12.80
N ARG A 527 -2.98 18.10 12.07
CA ARG A 527 -4.42 17.92 12.35
C ARG A 527 -4.86 16.48 12.15
N ILE A 528 -4.47 15.86 11.04
CA ILE A 528 -4.79 14.46 10.74
C ILE A 528 -4.12 13.53 11.77
N ILE A 529 -2.90 13.82 12.21
CA ILE A 529 -2.23 13.10 13.30
C ILE A 529 -3.04 13.22 14.60
N CYS A 530 -3.51 14.42 14.94
CA CYS A 530 -4.38 14.62 16.11
C CYS A 530 -5.68 13.80 15.99
N ASP A 531 -6.32 13.80 14.82
CA ASP A 531 -7.52 13.03 14.55
C ASP A 531 -7.27 11.52 14.62
N ALA A 532 -6.18 11.04 14.03
CA ALA A 532 -5.75 9.65 14.08
C ALA A 532 -5.48 9.19 15.52
N ALA A 533 -4.84 10.03 16.34
CA ALA A 533 -4.61 9.76 17.77
C ALA A 533 -5.92 9.67 18.56
N ARG A 534 -6.88 10.56 18.27
CA ARG A 534 -8.23 10.50 18.87
C ARG A 534 -8.94 9.19 18.50
N TYR A 535 -8.97 8.83 17.22
CA TYR A 535 -9.60 7.58 16.80
C TYR A 535 -8.90 6.34 17.38
N ARG A 536 -7.58 6.37 17.52
CA ARG A 536 -6.83 5.29 18.18
C ARG A 536 -7.26 5.10 19.64
N ALA A 537 -7.44 6.19 20.39
CA ALA A 537 -7.91 6.10 21.77
C ALA A 537 -9.33 5.51 21.86
N GLU A 538 -10.20 5.82 20.89
CA GLU A 538 -11.53 5.21 20.77
C GLU A 538 -11.46 3.71 20.46
N ASP A 539 -10.60 3.31 19.53
CA ASP A 539 -10.38 1.90 19.17
C ASP A 539 -9.81 1.11 20.37
N GLU A 540 -8.89 1.71 21.15
CA GLU A 540 -8.33 1.12 22.37
C GLU A 540 -9.37 0.96 23.50
N GLU A 541 -10.27 1.93 23.67
CA GLU A 541 -11.41 1.83 24.59
C GLU A 541 -12.38 0.72 24.15
N PHE A 542 -12.70 0.67 22.85
CA PHE A 542 -13.54 -0.38 22.29
C PHE A 542 -12.93 -1.77 22.50
N ALA A 543 -11.64 -1.93 22.24
CA ALA A 543 -10.92 -3.18 22.47
C ALA A 543 -10.92 -3.59 23.95
N ARG A 544 -10.71 -2.64 24.88
CA ARG A 544 -10.81 -2.90 26.33
C ARG A 544 -12.21 -3.37 26.71
N ARG A 545 -13.25 -2.74 26.16
CA ARG A 545 -14.65 -3.14 26.36
C ARG A 545 -14.94 -4.54 25.82
N ALA A 546 -14.52 -4.83 24.59
CA ALA A 546 -14.70 -6.15 23.98
C ALA A 546 -13.99 -7.27 24.78
N LYS A 547 -12.80 -6.99 25.32
CA LYS A 547 -12.06 -7.91 26.19
C LYS A 547 -12.78 -8.14 27.52
N ALA A 548 -13.28 -7.08 28.16
CA ALA A 548 -14.06 -7.20 29.40
C ALA A 548 -15.34 -8.02 29.19
N ARG A 549 -16.06 -7.77 28.08
CA ARG A 549 -17.23 -8.54 27.66
C ARG A 549 -16.89 -10.02 27.49
N SER A 550 -15.88 -10.32 26.67
CA SER A 550 -15.48 -11.70 26.37
C SER A 550 -15.02 -12.43 27.64
N SER A 551 -14.34 -11.71 28.55
CA SER A 551 -13.96 -12.26 29.84
C SER A 551 -15.15 -12.61 30.72
N LEU A 552 -16.21 -11.79 30.73
CA LEU A 552 -17.45 -12.05 31.46
C LEU A 552 -18.21 -13.23 30.87
N GLU A 553 -18.41 -13.26 29.55
CA GLU A 553 -19.08 -14.36 28.85
C GLU A 553 -18.37 -15.68 29.09
N ASN A 554 -17.05 -15.72 28.87
CA ASN A 554 -16.26 -16.94 29.09
C ASN A 554 -16.36 -17.42 30.54
N TYR A 555 -16.32 -16.51 31.51
CA TYR A 555 -16.49 -16.88 32.91
C TYR A 555 -17.90 -17.45 33.17
N ALA A 556 -18.95 -16.81 32.66
CA ALA A 556 -20.33 -17.30 32.80
C ALA A 556 -20.53 -18.69 32.16
N TYR A 557 -20.04 -18.91 30.95
CA TYR A 557 -20.09 -20.22 30.30
C TYR A 557 -19.31 -21.28 31.07
N ASN A 558 -18.10 -20.95 31.53
CA ASN A 558 -17.26 -21.88 32.29
C ASN A 558 -17.93 -22.30 33.60
N VAL A 559 -18.38 -21.33 34.40
CA VAL A 559 -19.09 -21.60 35.66
C VAL A 559 -20.33 -22.46 35.41
N ARG A 560 -21.15 -22.13 34.41
CA ARG A 560 -22.36 -22.90 34.05
C ARG A 560 -22.01 -24.35 33.71
N ASN A 561 -20.96 -24.57 32.92
CA ASN A 561 -20.54 -25.92 32.55
C ASN A 561 -19.96 -26.68 33.75
N THR A 562 -19.20 -26.01 34.62
CA THR A 562 -18.63 -26.59 35.84
C THR A 562 -19.74 -27.10 36.78
N VAL A 563 -20.78 -26.31 37.06
CA VAL A 563 -21.86 -26.74 37.96
C VAL A 563 -22.74 -27.84 37.37
N ARG A 564 -22.88 -27.89 36.04
CA ARG A 564 -23.54 -28.99 35.32
C ARG A 564 -22.78 -30.30 35.43
N ALA A 565 -21.45 -30.24 35.36
CA ALA A 565 -20.57 -31.41 35.44
C ALA A 565 -20.27 -31.86 36.89
N ALA A 566 -20.46 -30.98 37.89
CA ALA A 566 -20.12 -31.27 39.28
C ALA A 566 -20.99 -32.39 39.89
N ILE A 567 -20.36 -33.42 40.45
CA ILE A 567 -21.03 -34.51 41.18
C ILE A 567 -21.03 -34.17 42.69
N GLY A 568 -22.18 -34.26 43.36
CA GLY A 568 -22.30 -33.99 44.80
C GLY A 568 -22.64 -32.54 45.19
N LEU A 569 -22.86 -31.64 44.22
CA LEU A 569 -23.40 -30.30 44.47
C LEU A 569 -24.89 -30.37 44.80
N ALA A 570 -25.38 -29.58 45.76
CA ALA A 570 -26.80 -29.51 46.07
C ALA A 570 -27.59 -28.98 44.87
N ALA A 571 -28.78 -29.55 44.61
CA ALA A 571 -29.60 -29.17 43.45
C ALA A 571 -29.96 -27.67 43.46
N ALA A 572 -30.24 -27.11 44.64
CA ALA A 572 -30.54 -25.69 44.80
C ALA A 572 -29.34 -24.79 44.43
N ASP A 573 -28.13 -25.15 44.87
CA ASP A 573 -26.91 -24.41 44.55
C ASP A 573 -26.56 -24.50 43.07
N ARG A 574 -26.78 -25.67 42.45
CA ARG A 574 -26.62 -25.85 41.00
C ARG A 574 -27.55 -24.94 40.22
N THR A 575 -28.84 -24.96 40.53
CA THR A 575 -29.84 -24.12 39.86
C THR A 575 -29.52 -22.63 40.04
N MET A 576 -29.15 -22.20 41.25
CA MET A 576 -28.82 -20.81 41.54
C MET A 576 -27.66 -20.29 40.67
N VAL A 577 -26.59 -21.07 40.52
CA VAL A 577 -25.43 -20.67 39.71
C VAL A 577 -25.73 -20.73 38.21
N GLU A 578 -26.48 -21.74 37.75
CA GLU A 578 -26.89 -21.83 36.35
C GLU A 578 -27.77 -20.65 35.93
N ASP A 579 -28.76 -20.30 36.74
CA ASP A 579 -29.67 -19.18 36.47
C ASP A 579 -28.91 -17.84 36.46
N ALA A 580 -27.98 -17.65 37.40
CA ALA A 580 -27.12 -16.46 37.42
C ALA A 580 -26.24 -16.38 36.16
N ALA A 581 -25.64 -17.50 35.73
CA ALA A 581 -24.82 -17.53 34.52
C ALA A 581 -25.64 -17.28 33.25
N VAL A 582 -26.85 -17.85 33.15
CA VAL A 582 -27.77 -17.62 32.02
C VAL A 582 -28.20 -16.15 31.98
N SER A 583 -28.60 -15.58 33.11
CA SER A 583 -28.98 -14.17 33.21
C SER A 583 -27.84 -13.24 32.80
N ILE A 584 -26.59 -13.56 33.15
CA ILE A 584 -25.43 -12.79 32.68
C ILE A 584 -25.24 -12.91 31.17
N ILE A 585 -25.38 -14.09 30.59
CA ILE A 585 -25.25 -14.30 29.13
C ILE A 585 -26.32 -13.50 28.38
N GLU A 586 -27.56 -13.54 28.85
CA GLU A 586 -28.67 -12.74 28.29
C GLU A 586 -28.40 -11.24 28.43
N TRP A 587 -27.98 -10.81 29.63
CA TRP A 587 -27.65 -9.41 29.88
C TRP A 587 -26.53 -8.91 28.97
N VAL A 588 -25.49 -9.71 28.74
CA VAL A 588 -24.43 -9.37 27.79
C VAL A 588 -25.00 -9.23 26.38
N GLY A 589 -25.84 -10.18 25.94
CA GLY A 589 -26.51 -10.12 24.64
C GLY A 589 -27.35 -8.86 24.41
N GLU A 590 -28.00 -8.35 25.45
CA GLU A 590 -28.82 -7.12 25.37
C GLU A 590 -27.99 -5.83 25.48
N ASN A 591 -26.91 -5.86 26.25
CA ASN A 591 -26.16 -4.65 26.64
C ASN A 591 -24.81 -4.51 25.94
N TRP A 592 -24.45 -5.42 25.02
CA TRP A 592 -23.09 -5.47 24.45
C TRP A 592 -22.61 -4.17 23.79
N MET A 593 -23.51 -3.39 23.18
CA MET A 593 -23.16 -2.09 22.56
C MET A 593 -23.12 -0.92 23.53
N LYS A 594 -23.81 -1.02 24.68
CA LYS A 594 -24.08 0.10 25.59
C LYS A 594 -23.26 0.06 26.87
N ALA A 595 -22.97 -1.15 27.38
CA ALA A 595 -22.27 -1.32 28.64
C ALA A 595 -20.80 -0.87 28.54
N SER A 596 -20.34 -0.22 29.60
CA SER A 596 -18.95 0.19 29.84
C SER A 596 -18.08 -0.97 30.33
N VAL A 597 -16.76 -0.78 30.29
CA VAL A 597 -15.79 -1.72 30.88
C VAL A 597 -16.10 -1.98 32.36
N ASP A 598 -16.45 -0.94 33.11
CA ASP A 598 -16.75 -1.04 34.54
C ASP A 598 -18.03 -1.82 34.82
N GLU A 599 -19.06 -1.68 33.99
CA GLU A 599 -20.29 -2.47 34.10
C GLU A 599 -20.03 -3.96 33.82
N PHE A 600 -19.24 -4.29 32.79
CA PHE A 600 -18.84 -5.68 32.53
C PHE A 600 -18.03 -6.26 33.71
N ASN A 601 -17.10 -5.49 34.26
CA ASN A 601 -16.30 -5.91 35.42
C ASN A 601 -17.13 -6.01 36.71
N LEU A 602 -18.16 -5.17 36.87
CA LEU A 602 -19.09 -5.24 37.98
C LEU A 602 -19.94 -6.51 37.89
N LYS A 603 -20.53 -6.78 36.72
CA LYS A 603 -21.31 -7.99 36.45
C LYS A 603 -20.49 -9.26 36.64
N ARG A 604 -19.22 -9.23 36.26
CA ARG A 604 -18.28 -10.32 36.54
C ARG A 604 -18.11 -10.56 38.04
N ARG A 605 -17.86 -9.50 38.81
CA ARG A 605 -17.72 -9.58 40.27
C ARG A 605 -19.01 -10.04 40.97
N GLU A 606 -20.17 -9.63 40.47
CA GLU A 606 -21.48 -10.10 40.95
C GLU A 606 -21.62 -11.61 40.79
N LEU A 607 -21.28 -12.14 39.59
CA LEU A 607 -21.31 -13.57 39.33
C LEU A 607 -20.24 -14.32 40.13
N GLU A 608 -19.02 -13.80 40.21
CA GLU A 608 -17.95 -14.37 41.05
C GLU A 608 -18.40 -14.50 42.51
N ARG A 609 -19.07 -13.48 43.07
CA ARG A 609 -19.60 -13.51 44.45
C ARG A 609 -20.67 -14.57 44.67
N ILE A 610 -21.53 -14.83 43.69
CA ILE A 610 -22.53 -15.90 43.74
C ILE A 610 -21.85 -17.27 43.67
N CYS A 611 -20.82 -17.42 42.83
CA CYS A 611 -20.15 -18.68 42.58
C CYS A 611 -19.20 -19.09 43.71
N SER A 612 -18.49 -18.14 44.31
CA SER A 612 -17.42 -18.37 45.30
C SER A 612 -17.82 -19.24 46.51
N PRO A 613 -19.00 -19.08 47.14
CA PRO A 613 -19.41 -19.94 48.25
C PRO A 613 -19.81 -21.37 47.82
N ILE A 614 -20.13 -21.58 46.55
CA ILE A 614 -20.70 -22.83 46.00
C ILE A 614 -19.62 -23.67 45.31
N ILE A 615 -18.79 -23.02 44.48
CA ILE A 615 -17.69 -23.62 43.73
C ILE A 615 -16.43 -23.41 44.56
N LYS A 616 -16.18 -24.29 45.54
CA LYS A 616 -14.88 -24.35 46.20
C LYS A 616 -13.86 -24.85 45.20
N VAL A 617 -12.97 -23.97 44.76
CA VAL A 617 -11.78 -24.35 44.02
C VAL A 617 -10.87 -25.03 45.03
N ASP A 618 -10.75 -26.36 44.97
CA ASP A 618 -9.59 -27.03 45.58
C ASP A 618 -8.36 -26.49 44.82
N HIS A 619 -7.50 -25.77 45.56
CA HIS A 619 -6.28 -25.16 45.03
C HIS A 619 -5.27 -26.19 44.54
#